data_AF-A0A8B8GDG0-F1
#
_entry.id   AF-A0A8B8GDG0-F1
#
_cell.length_a   1.000
_cell.length_b   1.000
_cell.length_c   1.000
_cell.angle_alpha   90.00
_cell.angle_beta   90.00
_cell.angle_gamma   90.00
#
_symmetry.space_group_name_H-M   'P 1'
#
loop_
_entity.id
_entity.type
_entity.pdbx_description
1 polymer ?
#
loop_
_entity_poly.entity_id
_entity_poly.type
_entity_poly.pdbx_seq_one_letter_code
_entity_poly.pdbx_strand_id
1 'polypeptide(L)'
;MSREDFEEKKLELLTNLKLNMVEIDELQRRTVEQANCVKWKKERSKRLTASNFGKICKLRKTTSRKNSVISVLYQSEYFHGTAATRYGIQFESIAKDEFEKLFGYKVAPAGCLLTLICHFWQQHQMGLLRMIQ
;
A
#
# COMPACT_ATOMS: atom_id res chain seq x y z
N MET A 1 -28.54 0.45 -4.79
CA MET A 1 -27.56 -0.53 -5.29
C MET A 1 -27.97 -1.86 -4.73
N SER A 2 -28.31 -2.81 -5.60
CA SER A 2 -28.71 -4.15 -5.18
C SER A 2 -27.51 -4.88 -4.56
N ARG A 3 -27.76 -6.00 -3.87
CA ARG A 3 -26.68 -6.84 -3.34
C ARG A 3 -25.83 -7.43 -4.48
N GLU A 4 -26.46 -7.74 -5.59
CA GLU A 4 -25.82 -8.29 -6.79
C GLU A 4 -24.92 -7.24 -7.45
N ASP A 5 -25.40 -6.00 -7.62
CA ASP A 5 -24.61 -4.89 -8.15
C ASP A 5 -23.35 -4.62 -7.29
N PHE A 6 -23.47 -4.81 -5.97
CA PHE A 6 -22.35 -4.62 -5.06
C PHE A 6 -21.27 -5.68 -5.23
N GLU A 7 -21.67 -6.94 -5.32
CA GLU A 7 -20.73 -8.06 -5.50
C GLU A 7 -20.06 -8.01 -6.87
N GLU A 8 -20.78 -7.62 -7.92
CA GLU A 8 -20.21 -7.41 -9.27
C GLU A 8 -19.12 -6.34 -9.25
N LYS A 9 -19.42 -5.14 -8.72
CA LYS A 9 -18.45 -4.04 -8.61
C LYS A 9 -17.24 -4.39 -7.75
N LYS A 10 -17.45 -5.18 -6.70
CA LYS A 10 -16.36 -5.69 -5.86
C LYS A 10 -15.46 -6.63 -6.65
N LEU A 11 -16.02 -7.53 -7.44
CA LEU A 11 -15.24 -8.45 -8.26
C LEU A 11 -14.46 -7.72 -9.35
N GLU A 12 -15.09 -6.74 -10.00
CA GLU A 12 -14.46 -5.86 -10.98
C GLU A 12 -13.27 -5.12 -10.36
N LEU A 13 -13.46 -4.50 -9.20
CA LEU A 13 -12.39 -3.81 -8.47
C LEU A 13 -11.22 -4.75 -8.14
N LEU A 14 -11.50 -5.95 -7.60
CA LEU A 14 -10.46 -6.92 -7.25
C LEU A 14 -9.71 -7.41 -8.48
N THR A 15 -10.39 -7.57 -9.61
CA THR A 15 -9.78 -7.97 -10.88
C THR A 15 -8.85 -6.87 -11.40
N ASN A 16 -9.29 -5.60 -11.34
CA ASN A 16 -8.48 -4.45 -11.75
C ASN A 16 -7.26 -4.19 -10.84
N LEU A 17 -7.24 -4.74 -9.61
CA LEU A 17 -6.10 -4.63 -8.69
C LEU A 17 -5.07 -5.74 -8.87
N LYS A 18 -5.46 -6.86 -9.49
CA LYS A 18 -4.54 -7.96 -9.78
C LYS A 18 -3.59 -7.52 -10.88
N LEU A 19 -2.31 -7.74 -10.63
CA LEU A 19 -1.24 -7.52 -11.60
C LEU A 19 -0.41 -8.79 -11.64
N ASN A 20 0.07 -9.13 -12.83
CA ASN A 20 1.04 -10.20 -13.03
C ASN A 20 2.46 -9.70 -12.67
N MET A 21 3.44 -10.61 -12.66
CA MET A 21 4.81 -10.29 -12.27
C MET A 21 5.48 -9.24 -13.16
N VAL A 22 5.20 -9.25 -14.46
CA VAL A 22 5.75 -8.28 -15.41
C VAL A 22 5.16 -6.90 -15.14
N GLU A 23 3.85 -6.82 -14.91
CA GLU A 23 3.17 -5.57 -14.57
C GLU A 23 3.63 -5.00 -13.22
N ILE A 24 3.94 -5.86 -12.24
CA ILE A 24 4.48 -5.46 -10.94
C ILE A 24 5.88 -4.85 -11.10
N ASP A 25 6.76 -5.50 -11.87
CA ASP A 25 8.12 -5.00 -12.14
C ASP A 25 8.08 -3.67 -12.92
N GLU A 26 7.23 -3.58 -13.95
CA GLU A 26 7.00 -2.32 -14.66
C GLU A 26 6.50 -1.21 -13.74
N LEU A 27 5.55 -1.53 -12.85
CA LEU A 27 5.01 -0.57 -11.92
C LEU A 27 6.10 -0.08 -10.94
N GLN A 28 6.92 -0.98 -10.42
CA GLN A 28 8.05 -0.64 -9.57
C GLN A 28 9.00 0.34 -10.28
N ARG A 29 9.41 0.04 -11.50
CA ARG A 29 10.32 0.91 -12.28
C ARG A 29 9.71 2.29 -12.54
N ARG A 30 8.45 2.33 -12.96
CA ARG A 30 7.74 3.58 -13.30
C ARG A 30 7.39 4.44 -12.08
N THR A 31 7.57 3.92 -10.87
CA THR A 31 7.17 4.61 -9.64
C THR A 31 8.34 4.80 -8.66
N VAL A 32 9.56 4.75 -9.17
CA VAL A 32 10.81 4.90 -8.40
C VAL A 32 10.91 6.25 -7.67
N GLU A 33 10.31 7.30 -8.22
CA GLU A 33 10.26 8.65 -7.62
C GLU A 33 9.21 8.79 -6.50
N GLN A 34 8.48 7.71 -6.22
CA GLN A 34 7.56 7.58 -5.08
C GLN A 34 6.62 8.78 -4.91
N ALA A 35 6.80 9.58 -3.86
CA ALA A 35 5.93 10.70 -3.50
C ALA A 35 5.90 11.81 -4.56
N ASN A 36 6.88 11.87 -5.46
CA ASN A 36 6.90 12.82 -6.58
C ASN A 36 6.19 12.25 -7.83
N CYS A 37 5.84 10.96 -7.84
CA CYS A 37 5.15 10.31 -8.94
C CYS A 37 3.63 10.26 -8.70
N VAL A 38 2.86 10.90 -9.59
CA VAL A 38 1.38 10.88 -9.53
C VAL A 38 0.85 9.45 -9.66
N LYS A 39 1.46 8.63 -10.53
CA LYS A 39 1.09 7.22 -10.71
C LYS A 39 1.29 6.41 -9.42
N TRP A 40 2.36 6.66 -8.68
CA TRP A 40 2.61 6.03 -7.38
C TRP A 40 1.52 6.38 -6.36
N LYS A 41 1.11 7.66 -6.28
CA LYS A 41 0.01 8.11 -5.40
C LYS A 41 -1.30 7.40 -5.75
N LYS A 42 -1.63 7.35 -7.05
CA LYS A 42 -2.84 6.70 -7.57
C LYS A 42 -2.86 5.19 -7.34
N GLU A 43 -1.73 4.51 -7.43
CA GLU A 43 -1.68 3.07 -7.18
C GLU A 43 -1.73 2.73 -5.68
N ARG A 44 -1.17 3.59 -4.82
CA ARG A 44 -1.24 3.41 -3.37
C ARG A 44 -2.60 3.71 -2.78
N SER A 45 -3.33 4.71 -3.28
CA SER A 45 -4.67 5.02 -2.78
C SER A 45 -5.64 3.84 -2.91
N LYS A 46 -5.43 2.98 -3.91
CA LYS A 46 -6.26 1.80 -4.14
C LYS A 46 -5.85 0.57 -3.33
N ARG A 47 -4.76 0.63 -2.56
CA ARG A 47 -4.11 -0.55 -1.95
C ARG A 47 -3.88 -0.36 -0.45
N LEU A 48 -3.93 -1.46 0.29
CA LEU A 48 -3.39 -1.48 1.65
C LEU A 48 -1.86 -1.48 1.55
N THR A 49 -1.23 -0.63 2.36
CA THR A 49 0.21 -0.42 2.40
C THR A 49 0.73 -0.78 3.78
N ALA A 50 2.02 -1.12 3.90
CA ALA A 50 2.60 -1.47 5.20
C ALA A 50 2.32 -0.40 6.28
N SER A 51 2.38 0.89 5.91
CA SER A 51 2.12 2.02 6.80
C SER A 51 0.67 2.13 7.30
N ASN A 52 -0.32 1.59 6.57
CA ASN A 52 -1.72 1.62 6.98
C ASN A 52 -2.26 0.25 7.45
N PHE A 53 -1.57 -0.84 7.11
CA PHE A 53 -1.99 -2.21 7.39
C PHE A 53 -2.22 -2.43 8.90
N GLY A 54 -1.25 -2.06 9.73
CA GLY A 54 -1.36 -2.21 11.19
C GLY A 54 -2.53 -1.44 11.79
N LYS A 55 -2.87 -0.27 11.24
CA LYS A 55 -4.05 0.51 11.66
C LYS A 55 -5.35 -0.23 11.32
N ILE A 56 -5.43 -0.81 10.14
CA ILE A 56 -6.61 -1.55 9.68
C ILE A 56 -6.82 -2.84 10.48
N CYS A 57 -5.75 -3.61 10.73
CA CYS A 57 -5.83 -4.83 11.54
C CYS A 57 -6.27 -4.56 13.00
N LYS A 58 -6.01 -3.36 13.53
CA LYS A 58 -6.34 -2.96 14.90
C LYS A 58 -7.68 -2.22 15.03
N LEU A 59 -8.50 -2.16 13.98
CA LEU A 59 -9.79 -1.47 14.03
C LEU A 59 -10.72 -2.12 15.06
N ARG A 60 -11.26 -1.31 15.97
CA ARG A 60 -12.24 -1.75 16.95
C ARG A 60 -13.62 -1.78 16.29
N LYS A 61 -14.54 -2.61 16.84
CA LYS A 61 -15.94 -2.65 16.40
C LYS A 61 -16.63 -1.27 16.48
N THR A 62 -16.20 -0.43 17.43
CA THR A 62 -16.69 0.93 17.64
C THR A 62 -16.08 1.97 16.70
N THR A 63 -14.99 1.64 15.98
CA THR A 63 -14.35 2.57 15.05
C THR A 63 -15.13 2.65 13.75
N SER A 64 -15.43 3.88 13.29
CA SER A 64 -16.12 4.10 12.02
C SER A 64 -15.32 3.52 10.84
N ARG A 65 -15.93 2.57 10.14
CA ARG A 65 -15.36 1.99 8.91
C ARG A 65 -15.28 3.03 7.79
N LYS A 66 -16.26 3.94 7.70
CA LYS A 66 -16.28 5.04 6.72
C LYS A 66 -15.01 5.89 6.82
N ASN A 67 -14.66 6.35 8.02
CA ASN A 67 -13.47 7.19 8.22
C ASN A 67 -12.17 6.43 7.96
N SER A 68 -12.16 5.13 8.28
CA SER A 68 -11.02 4.26 8.00
C SER A 68 -10.77 4.12 6.50
N VAL A 69 -11.84 3.89 5.71
CA VAL A 69 -11.77 3.83 4.24
C VAL A 69 -11.31 5.16 3.65
N ILE A 70 -11.90 6.28 4.07
CA ILE A 70 -11.47 7.62 3.61
C ILE A 70 -9.97 7.83 3.89
N SER A 71 -9.50 7.44 5.08
CA SER A 71 -8.09 7.59 5.45
C SER A 71 -7.12 6.74 4.62
N VAL A 72 -7.59 5.66 4.01
CA VAL A 72 -6.79 4.82 3.09
C VAL A 72 -6.83 5.39 1.68
N LEU A 73 -8.03 5.69 1.17
CA LEU A 73 -8.22 6.14 -0.21
C LEU A 73 -7.62 7.52 -0.48
N TYR A 74 -7.69 8.42 0.49
CA TYR A 74 -7.29 9.82 0.30
C TYR A 74 -6.06 10.19 1.15
N GLN A 75 -5.29 9.19 1.60
CA GLN A 75 -4.16 9.41 2.51
C GLN A 75 -3.16 10.44 1.97
N SER A 76 -2.89 10.40 0.66
CA SER A 76 -1.95 11.31 -0.01
C SER A 76 -2.44 12.75 -0.10
N GLU A 77 -3.74 12.98 0.04
CA GLU A 77 -4.35 14.31 -0.06
C GLU A 77 -4.39 15.00 1.31
N TYR A 78 -4.60 14.23 2.38
CA TYR A 78 -4.75 14.76 3.74
C TYR A 78 -3.44 14.79 4.56
N PHE A 79 -2.40 14.06 4.14
CA PHE A 79 -1.14 14.04 4.85
C PHE A 79 -0.16 15.10 4.32
N HIS A 80 0.04 16.17 5.09
CA HIS A 80 0.95 17.27 4.74
C HIS A 80 2.35 17.16 5.38
N GLY A 81 2.66 16.04 6.01
CA GLY A 81 3.94 15.83 6.70
C GLY A 81 3.97 16.38 8.13
N THR A 82 4.76 15.72 8.96
CA THR A 82 5.14 16.19 10.31
C THR A 82 6.59 16.70 10.29
N ALA A 83 7.02 17.34 11.38
CA ALA A 83 8.43 17.71 11.54
C ALA A 83 9.36 16.48 11.41
N ALA A 84 8.94 15.35 12.00
CA ALA A 84 9.69 14.10 11.92
C ALA A 84 9.78 13.56 10.49
N THR A 85 8.69 13.60 9.70
CA THR A 85 8.77 13.12 8.31
C THR A 85 9.59 14.06 7.42
N ARG A 86 9.54 15.37 7.65
CA ARG A 86 10.39 16.33 6.92
C ARG A 86 11.86 16.11 7.23
N TYR A 87 12.19 15.90 8.50
CA TYR A 87 13.54 15.53 8.91
C TYR A 87 13.99 14.23 8.23
N GLY A 88 13.15 13.18 8.27
CA GLY A 88 13.44 11.93 7.58
C GLY A 88 13.74 12.12 6.08
N ILE A 89 12.90 12.87 5.37
CA ILE A 89 13.10 13.18 3.94
C ILE A 89 14.42 13.93 3.69
N GLN A 90 14.72 14.93 4.53
CA GLN A 90 15.91 15.76 4.37
C GLN A 90 17.21 14.97 4.57
N PHE A 91 17.23 14.04 5.53
CA PHE A 91 18.44 13.31 5.92
C PHE A 91 18.54 11.91 5.29
N GLU A 92 17.56 11.48 4.50
CA GLU A 92 17.55 10.15 3.87
C GLU A 92 18.76 9.94 2.94
N SER A 93 19.15 10.96 2.17
CA SER A 93 20.32 10.86 1.28
C SER A 93 21.62 10.69 2.06
N ILE A 94 21.80 11.46 3.12
CA ILE A 94 22.98 11.39 4.00
C ILE A 94 23.06 10.00 4.64
N ALA A 95 21.94 9.47 5.14
CA ALA A 95 21.90 8.15 5.73
C ALA A 95 22.24 7.03 4.72
N LYS A 96 21.81 7.16 3.46
CA LYS A 96 22.19 6.24 2.39
C LYS A 96 23.68 6.30 2.12
N ASP A 97 24.24 7.50 1.92
CA ASP A 97 25.66 7.67 1.62
C ASP A 97 26.55 7.09 2.73
N GLU A 98 26.20 7.33 3.99
CA GLU A 98 26.93 6.75 5.12
C GLU A 98 26.82 5.23 5.18
N PHE A 99 25.65 4.66 4.89
CA PHE A 99 25.48 3.21 4.77
C PHE A 99 26.35 2.63 3.66
N GLU A 100 26.37 3.24 2.47
CA GLU A 100 27.20 2.77 1.35
C GLU A 100 28.68 2.78 1.70
N LYS A 101 29.17 3.82 2.39
CA LYS A 101 30.57 3.94 2.82
C LYS A 101 30.94 2.88 3.87
N LEU A 102 30.08 2.68 4.86
CA LEU A 102 30.36 1.78 5.98
C LEU A 102 30.38 0.30 5.57
N PHE A 103 29.49 -0.08 4.65
CA PHE A 103 29.29 -1.49 4.30
C PHE A 103 29.78 -1.85 2.90
N GLY A 104 30.14 -0.87 2.06
CA GLY A 104 30.63 -1.11 0.70
C GLY A 104 29.56 -1.59 -0.28
N TYR A 105 28.27 -1.45 0.06
CA TYR A 105 27.15 -1.79 -0.82
C TYR A 105 26.57 -0.55 -1.50
N LYS A 106 25.99 -0.74 -2.69
CA LYS A 106 25.22 0.31 -3.38
C LYS A 106 23.72 0.16 -3.10
N VAL A 107 23.08 1.26 -2.75
CA VAL A 107 21.65 1.35 -2.45
C VAL A 107 20.92 1.89 -3.67
N ALA A 108 20.18 1.02 -4.36
CA ALA A 108 19.35 1.42 -5.47
C ALA A 108 18.01 2.04 -4.99
N PRO A 109 17.47 3.05 -5.68
CA PRO A 109 16.15 3.55 -5.39
C PRO A 109 15.07 2.51 -5.77
N ALA A 110 13.99 2.45 -5.00
CA ALA A 110 12.91 1.50 -5.20
C ALA A 110 11.56 2.21 -5.33
N GLY A 111 10.75 1.78 -6.30
CA GLY A 111 9.38 2.26 -6.46
C GLY A 111 8.38 1.51 -5.59
N CYS A 112 7.10 1.51 -5.99
CA CYS A 112 6.07 0.78 -5.27
C CYS A 112 6.28 -0.73 -5.39
N LEU A 113 6.74 -1.35 -4.30
CA LEU A 113 6.86 -2.80 -4.21
C LEU A 113 5.49 -3.39 -3.86
N LEU A 114 4.94 -4.20 -4.77
CA LEU A 114 3.75 -5.00 -4.51
C LEU A 114 4.22 -6.40 -4.12
N THR A 115 4.16 -6.71 -2.83
CA THR A 115 4.28 -8.09 -2.38
C THR A 115 3.05 -8.88 -2.85
N LEU A 116 3.26 -10.03 -3.49
CA LEU A 116 2.25 -11.02 -3.93
C LEU A 116 1.43 -11.67 -2.79
N ILE A 117 1.23 -10.94 -1.69
CA ILE A 117 0.54 -11.41 -0.48
C ILE A 117 -0.93 -11.77 -0.78
N CYS A 118 -1.53 -11.32 -1.88
CA CYS A 118 -2.88 -11.75 -2.25
C CYS A 118 -3.04 -13.26 -2.51
N HIS A 119 -2.01 -13.99 -2.96
CA HIS A 119 -2.16 -15.44 -3.17
C HIS A 119 -2.20 -16.23 -1.86
N PHE A 120 -1.44 -15.82 -0.85
CA PHE A 120 -1.40 -16.51 0.45
C PHE A 120 -2.62 -16.18 1.33
N TRP A 121 -3.17 -14.98 1.19
CA TRP A 121 -4.28 -14.53 2.03
C TRP A 121 -5.67 -14.90 1.48
N GLN A 122 -5.82 -15.22 0.19
CA GLN A 122 -7.07 -15.77 -0.33
C GLN A 122 -7.40 -17.14 0.26
N GLN A 123 -6.39 -17.99 0.51
CA GLN A 123 -6.62 -19.28 1.16
C GLN A 123 -6.92 -19.11 2.66
N HIS A 124 -6.26 -18.16 3.33
CA HIS A 124 -6.43 -17.98 4.78
C HIS A 124 -7.71 -17.23 5.18
N GLN A 125 -8.28 -16.39 4.30
CA GLN A 125 -9.61 -15.79 4.53
C GLN A 125 -10.77 -16.76 4.27
N MET A 126 -10.60 -17.72 3.35
CA MET A 126 -11.59 -18.78 3.12
C MET A 126 -11.64 -19.80 4.28
N GLY A 127 -10.53 -20.01 5.00
CA GLY A 127 -10.49 -20.89 6.18
C GLY A 127 -11.20 -20.33 7.42
N LEU A 128 -11.20 -19.00 7.60
CA LEU A 128 -11.83 -18.34 8.76
C LEU A 128 -13.35 -18.22 8.63
N LEU A 129 -13.91 -18.20 7.42
CA LEU A 129 -15.35 -18.20 7.19
C LEU A 129 -16.00 -19.58 7.43
N ARG A 130 -15.23 -20.68 7.43
CA ARG A 130 -15.73 -22.02 7.74
C ARG A 130 -15.76 -22.36 9.24
N MET A 131 -15.25 -21.49 10.11
CA MET A 131 -15.28 -21.70 11.58
C MET A 131 -16.36 -20.88 12.29
N ILE A 132 -17.21 -20.15 11.55
CA ILE A 132 -18.32 -19.35 12.11
C ILE A 132 -19.64 -19.70 11.39
N GLN A 133 -19.81 -20.96 11.00
CA GLN A 133 -21.10 -21.55 10.68
C GLN A 133 -21.27 -22.84 11.45
#